data_AF-A0A2P2KJN3-F1
#
_entry.id   AF-A0A2P2KJN3-F1
#
_cell.length_a   1.000
_cell.length_b   1.000
_cell.length_c   1.000
_cell.angle_alpha   90.00
_cell.angle_beta   90.00
_cell.angle_gamma   90.00
#
_symmetry.space_group_name_H-M   'P 1'
#
loop_
_entity.id
_entity.type
_entity.pdbx_description
1 polymer ?
#
loop_
_entity_poly.entity_id
_entity_poly.type
_entity_poly.pdbx_seq_one_letter_code
_entity_poly.pdbx_strand_id
1 'polypeptide(L)'
;MVPSLWYNVIGQVSTSFQARVHDESLRYVLSDQAIASLAVKVPTSPVETYDIVAQADLNVDPLNSIPFLLSPSPVVSSHLDNFYHLLSDKENSLNDIFSGLLQKCLGPNGSCPLSVYNYALLVNSDLRIMNKLISKQNGNQKQIARKASRELFVQKFSCKAPVYHNCRIYANDGRLLCYCDRRKLEWYLHRNLAKLVDDNPSAIMLLFEPKGRPEDEDNDFYIQSKKNICVGCGEGSHYLRYRIIPSCYRMHFPEHLKSHRSHDIVLLCVDCHEIAHAAAEKYKRQIAADFGVPLFVRKVVDSNESLIKTEPSSSVPNAEVSGVSPLQLRTAAMALLRHGQRMPPQRHDELKQGSLLMAYM
;
A
#
# COMPACT_ATOMS: atom_id res chain seq x y z
N MET A 1 17.97 42.43 -0.52
CA MET A 1 17.05 41.57 0.26
C MET A 1 16.75 40.25 -0.48
N VAL A 2 17.81 39.59 -0.98
CA VAL A 2 17.81 38.36 -1.81
C VAL A 2 18.77 37.25 -1.29
N PRO A 3 19.82 37.52 -0.45
CA PRO A 3 20.78 36.48 -0.05
C PRO A 3 20.21 35.31 0.78
N SER A 4 19.18 35.53 1.60
CA SER A 4 18.69 34.49 2.54
C SER A 4 17.83 33.41 1.88
N LEU A 5 17.10 33.74 0.82
CA LEU A 5 16.37 32.74 0.03
C LEU A 5 17.34 31.86 -0.77
N TRP A 6 18.38 32.48 -1.32
CA TRP A 6 19.43 31.82 -2.09
C TRP A 6 20.26 30.85 -1.24
N TYR A 7 20.63 31.24 -0.02
CA TYR A 7 21.37 30.39 0.91
C TYR A 7 20.58 29.11 1.27
N ASN A 8 19.27 29.24 1.49
CA ASN A 8 18.40 28.09 1.78
C ASN A 8 18.18 27.18 0.56
N VAL A 9 18.05 27.73 -0.65
CA VAL A 9 17.86 26.95 -1.88
C VAL A 9 19.11 26.16 -2.26
N ILE A 10 20.29 26.78 -2.20
CA ILE A 10 21.57 26.13 -2.49
C ILE A 10 21.89 25.05 -1.45
N GLY A 11 21.67 25.37 -0.16
CA GLY A 11 22.01 24.51 0.97
C GLY A 11 21.04 23.35 1.24
N GLN A 12 19.76 23.46 0.86
CA GLN A 12 18.79 22.39 1.12
C GLN A 12 18.57 21.44 -0.06
N VAL A 13 18.77 21.89 -1.30
CA VAL A 13 18.31 21.12 -2.46
C VAL A 13 19.48 20.50 -3.21
N SER A 14 20.49 21.27 -3.61
CA SER A 14 21.62 20.75 -4.42
C SER A 14 22.54 19.85 -3.60
N THR A 15 23.00 20.37 -2.47
CA THR A 15 23.97 19.71 -1.59
C THR A 15 23.35 18.51 -0.92
N SER A 16 22.13 18.64 -0.39
CA SER A 16 21.39 17.53 0.21
C SER A 16 21.06 16.43 -0.79
N PHE A 17 20.76 16.78 -2.03
CA PHE A 17 20.52 15.80 -3.09
C PHE A 17 21.80 15.04 -3.44
N GLN A 18 22.89 15.75 -3.75
CA GLN A 18 24.16 15.12 -4.12
C GLN A 18 24.78 14.34 -2.95
N ALA A 19 24.71 14.86 -1.73
CA ALA A 19 25.14 14.17 -0.51
C ALA A 19 24.41 12.83 -0.34
N ARG A 20 23.08 12.81 -0.53
CA ARG A 20 22.29 11.57 -0.45
C ARG A 20 22.58 10.59 -1.59
N VAL A 21 22.86 11.07 -2.79
CA VAL A 21 23.17 10.21 -3.94
C VAL A 21 24.54 9.56 -3.81
N HIS A 22 25.53 10.29 -3.30
CA HIS A 22 26.91 9.83 -3.18
C HIS A 22 27.25 9.24 -1.80
N ASP A 23 26.28 9.20 -0.88
CA ASP A 23 26.46 8.77 0.52
C ASP A 23 27.55 9.58 1.25
N GLU A 24 27.61 10.87 0.96
CA GLU A 24 28.61 11.79 1.48
C GLU A 24 27.99 12.81 2.44
N SER A 25 28.82 13.40 3.31
CA SER A 25 28.37 14.48 4.18
C SER A 25 28.12 15.77 3.39
N LEU A 26 27.19 16.62 3.85
CA LEU A 26 26.91 17.92 3.23
C LEU A 26 28.19 18.77 3.09
N ARG A 27 29.02 18.78 4.14
CA ARG A 27 30.30 19.50 4.18
C ARG A 27 31.34 18.92 3.22
N TYR A 28 31.28 17.62 2.92
CA TYR A 28 32.15 17.00 1.91
C TYR A 28 31.76 17.43 0.50
N VAL A 29 30.45 17.58 0.23
CA VAL A 29 29.97 18.03 -1.08
C VAL A 29 30.29 19.50 -1.31
N LEU A 30 29.83 20.40 -0.44
CA LEU A 30 30.15 21.83 -0.48
C LEU A 30 30.32 22.35 0.95
N SER A 31 31.41 23.09 1.19
CA SER A 31 31.64 23.72 2.50
C SER A 31 30.66 24.86 2.75
N ASP A 32 30.39 25.16 4.03
CA ASP A 32 29.53 26.28 4.43
C ASP A 32 30.06 27.62 3.87
N GLN A 33 31.38 27.74 3.71
CA GLN A 33 32.07 28.90 3.14
C GLN A 33 31.93 28.99 1.61
N ALA A 34 31.98 27.84 0.91
CA ALA A 34 31.70 27.77 -0.52
C ALA A 34 30.24 28.13 -0.82
N ILE A 35 29.29 27.65 0.00
CA ILE A 35 27.88 28.02 -0.10
C ILE A 35 27.70 29.54 0.11
N ALA A 36 28.33 30.10 1.14
CA ALA A 36 28.30 31.55 1.38
C ALA A 36 28.90 32.35 0.21
N SER A 37 30.01 31.87 -0.36
CA SER A 37 30.69 32.54 -1.47
C SER A 37 29.88 32.51 -2.76
N LEU A 38 29.24 31.37 -3.07
CA LEU A 38 28.32 31.21 -4.20
C LEU A 38 27.02 32.01 -4.04
N ALA A 39 26.57 32.23 -2.80
CA ALA A 39 25.41 33.09 -2.53
C ALA A 39 25.71 34.58 -2.76
N VAL A 40 26.97 35.00 -2.62
CA VAL A 40 27.40 36.39 -2.84
C VAL A 40 27.84 36.62 -4.29
N LYS A 41 28.60 35.68 -4.86
CA LYS A 41 29.09 35.73 -6.25
C LYS A 41 28.29 34.76 -7.09
N VAL A 42 27.31 35.27 -7.83
CA VAL A 42 26.55 34.45 -8.79
C VAL A 42 27.48 34.08 -9.95
N PRO A 43 27.79 32.79 -10.16
CA PRO A 43 28.69 32.39 -11.23
C PRO A 43 28.06 32.63 -12.61
N THR A 44 28.87 33.04 -13.57
CA THR A 44 28.50 33.26 -14.99
C THR A 44 28.99 32.13 -15.89
N SER A 45 29.77 31.19 -15.36
CA SER A 45 30.17 29.96 -16.05
C SER A 45 30.43 28.79 -15.07
N PRO A 46 30.43 27.53 -15.55
CA PRO A 46 30.83 26.37 -14.75
C PRO A 46 32.27 26.47 -14.23
N VAL A 47 33.17 27.07 -15.02
CA VAL A 47 34.58 27.30 -14.63
C VAL A 47 34.66 28.30 -13.48
N GLU A 48 33.89 29.39 -13.54
CA GLU A 48 33.82 30.36 -12.45
C GLU A 48 33.19 29.76 -11.18
N THR A 49 32.24 28.83 -11.33
CA THR A 49 31.67 28.08 -10.20
C THR A 49 32.75 27.27 -9.48
N TYR A 50 33.62 26.60 -10.24
CA TYR A 50 34.76 25.86 -9.71
C TYR A 50 35.74 26.79 -8.97
N ASP A 51 36.12 27.91 -9.59
CA ASP A 51 37.07 28.87 -9.02
C ASP A 51 36.54 29.52 -7.73
N ILE A 52 35.24 29.84 -7.67
CA ILE A 52 34.61 30.39 -6.46
C ILE A 52 34.67 29.39 -5.30
N VAL A 53 34.38 28.10 -5.57
CA VAL A 53 34.45 27.05 -4.55
C VAL A 53 35.89 26.81 -4.10
N ALA A 54 36.84 26.73 -5.03
CA ALA A 54 38.25 26.54 -4.72
C ALA A 54 38.81 27.70 -3.87
N GLN A 55 38.47 28.95 -4.22
CA GLN A 55 38.89 30.13 -3.44
C GLN A 55 38.22 30.19 -2.07
N ALA A 56 36.96 29.77 -1.95
CA ALA A 56 36.25 29.76 -0.68
C ALA A 56 36.87 28.77 0.31
N ASP A 57 37.26 27.59 -0.17
CA ASP A 57 37.87 26.54 0.63
C ASP A 57 39.33 26.85 1.00
N LEU A 58 40.05 27.62 0.18
CA LEU A 58 41.41 28.10 0.48
C LEU A 58 41.46 29.16 1.60
N ASN A 59 40.36 29.90 1.83
CA ASN A 59 40.28 30.97 2.82
C ASN A 59 39.93 30.47 4.25
N VAL A 60 40.06 29.16 4.51
CA VAL A 60 39.71 28.54 5.80
C VAL A 60 40.91 28.54 6.75
N ASP A 61 40.66 28.92 8.01
CA ASP A 61 41.64 28.88 9.10
C ASP A 61 42.24 27.46 9.27
N PRO A 62 43.58 27.30 9.36
CA PRO A 62 44.26 25.99 9.46
C PRO A 62 43.83 25.13 10.66
N LEU A 63 43.09 25.69 11.62
CA LEU A 63 42.57 24.99 12.79
C LEU A 63 41.24 24.25 12.53
N ASN A 64 40.51 24.58 11.46
CA ASN A 64 39.23 23.97 11.09
C ASN A 64 39.30 23.12 9.82
N SER A 65 40.48 23.03 9.19
CA SER A 65 40.71 22.24 7.99
C SER A 65 40.87 20.76 8.31
N ILE A 66 39.97 19.93 7.77
CA ILE A 66 40.20 18.48 7.66
C ILE A 66 41.31 18.29 6.60
N PRO A 67 42.47 17.69 6.90
CA PRO A 67 43.69 17.83 6.09
C PRO A 67 43.69 17.13 4.71
N PHE A 68 42.59 16.51 4.28
CA PHE A 68 42.60 15.55 3.16
C PHE A 68 41.45 15.70 2.15
N LEU A 69 40.74 16.83 2.15
CA LEU A 69 39.67 17.04 1.16
C LEU A 69 40.21 17.75 -0.07
N LEU A 70 40.14 17.07 -1.23
CA LEU A 70 40.32 17.70 -2.54
C LEU A 70 39.28 18.81 -2.68
N SER A 71 39.71 20.04 -2.90
CA SER A 71 38.84 21.18 -3.16
C SER A 71 39.00 21.65 -4.61
N PRO A 72 37.89 21.89 -5.33
CA PRO A 72 36.50 21.50 -5.01
C PRO A 72 36.33 19.98 -4.92
N SER A 73 35.29 19.52 -4.22
CA SER A 73 35.04 18.09 -4.04
C SER A 73 34.91 17.35 -5.39
N PRO A 74 35.25 16.05 -5.47
CA PRO A 74 35.04 15.25 -6.68
C PRO A 74 33.56 15.21 -7.12
N VAL A 75 32.64 15.33 -6.16
CA VAL A 75 31.20 15.40 -6.40
C VAL A 75 30.82 16.71 -7.09
N VAL A 76 31.35 17.84 -6.62
CA VAL A 76 31.13 19.14 -7.29
C VAL A 76 31.74 19.11 -8.68
N SER A 77 32.98 18.63 -8.80
CA SER A 77 33.72 18.56 -10.07
C SER A 77 33.00 17.72 -11.13
N SER A 78 32.41 16.58 -10.73
CA SER A 78 31.69 15.69 -11.65
C SER A 78 30.29 16.20 -12.04
N HIS A 79 29.73 17.14 -11.28
CA HIS A 79 28.38 17.68 -11.50
C HIS A 79 28.37 19.21 -11.73
N LEU A 80 29.51 19.81 -12.10
CA LEU A 80 29.67 21.27 -12.22
C LEU A 80 28.60 21.93 -13.09
N ASP A 81 28.27 21.34 -14.24
CA ASP A 81 27.24 21.87 -15.13
C ASP A 81 25.86 21.89 -14.45
N ASN A 82 25.54 20.86 -13.66
CA ASN A 82 24.28 20.78 -12.93
C ASN A 82 24.21 21.81 -11.80
N PHE A 83 25.33 22.01 -11.08
CA PHE A 83 25.45 23.06 -10.07
C PHE A 83 25.31 24.46 -10.71
N TYR A 84 26.01 24.73 -11.80
CA TYR A 84 25.91 26.00 -12.52
C TYR A 84 24.48 26.28 -13.00
N HIS A 85 23.81 25.30 -13.61
CA HIS A 85 22.43 25.46 -14.05
C HIS A 85 21.47 25.74 -12.90
N LEU A 86 21.64 25.08 -11.76
CA LEU A 86 20.83 25.32 -10.57
C LEU A 86 21.07 26.72 -9.98
N LEU A 87 22.30 27.22 -10.06
CA LEU A 87 22.71 28.54 -9.57
C LEU A 87 22.31 29.67 -10.53
N SER A 88 22.26 29.43 -11.84
CA SER A 88 22.03 30.49 -12.83
C SER A 88 20.56 30.91 -12.94
N ASP A 89 19.62 30.06 -12.53
CA ASP A 89 18.20 30.27 -12.80
C ASP A 89 17.54 31.06 -11.64
N LYS A 90 17.41 32.38 -11.83
CA LYS A 90 17.00 33.33 -10.78
C LYS A 90 15.50 33.39 -10.49
N GLU A 91 14.65 32.84 -11.35
CA GLU A 91 13.19 33.08 -11.30
C GLU A 91 12.29 31.84 -11.46
N ASN A 92 12.84 30.67 -11.78
CA ASN A 92 12.02 29.47 -11.99
C ASN A 92 11.76 28.69 -10.69
N SER A 93 10.58 28.07 -10.60
CA SER A 93 10.25 27.22 -9.46
C SER A 93 11.20 26.02 -9.42
N LEU A 94 11.55 25.54 -8.22
CA LEU A 94 12.44 24.37 -8.06
C LEU A 94 12.03 23.17 -8.93
N ASN A 95 10.73 23.01 -9.18
CA ASN A 95 10.18 21.95 -10.00
C ASN A 95 10.54 22.07 -11.49
N ASP A 96 10.74 23.28 -11.99
CA ASP A 96 11.11 23.53 -13.39
C ASP A 96 12.57 23.18 -13.64
N ILE A 97 13.43 23.43 -12.64
CA ILE A 97 14.85 23.07 -12.69
C ILE A 97 15.02 21.54 -12.66
N PHE A 98 14.33 20.85 -11.76
CA PHE A 98 14.32 19.38 -11.75
C PHE A 98 13.76 18.79 -13.04
N SER A 99 12.76 19.44 -13.66
CA SER A 99 12.21 19.02 -14.95
C SER A 99 13.23 19.13 -16.08
N GLY A 100 14.02 20.22 -16.11
CA GLY A 100 15.12 20.39 -17.07
C GLY A 100 16.24 19.36 -16.90
N LEU A 101 16.63 19.07 -15.66
CA LEU A 101 17.62 18.02 -15.35
C LEU A 101 17.10 16.62 -15.77
N LEU A 102 15.85 16.32 -15.45
CA LEU A 102 15.22 15.06 -15.84
C LEU A 102 15.18 14.91 -17.37
N GLN A 103 14.87 15.98 -18.10
CA GLN A 103 14.83 15.96 -19.57
C GLN A 103 16.19 15.59 -20.19
N LYS A 104 17.31 16.02 -19.59
CA LYS A 104 18.65 15.61 -20.00
C LYS A 104 18.94 14.13 -19.70
N CYS A 105 18.28 13.56 -18.69
CA CYS A 105 18.40 12.15 -18.31
C CYS A 105 17.46 11.21 -19.10
N LEU A 106 16.54 11.74 -19.92
CA LEU A 106 15.64 10.93 -20.75
C LEU A 106 16.32 10.52 -22.05
N GLY A 107 16.32 9.21 -22.34
CA GLY A 107 16.78 8.67 -23.62
C GLY A 107 15.80 8.96 -24.77
N PRO A 108 16.16 8.61 -26.02
CA PRO A 108 15.40 8.96 -27.24
C PRO A 108 13.94 8.48 -27.24
N ASN A 109 13.59 7.48 -26.44
CA ASN A 109 12.24 6.93 -26.32
C ASN A 109 11.48 7.44 -25.08
N GLY A 110 11.99 8.47 -24.39
CA GLY A 110 11.45 8.93 -23.10
C GLY A 110 11.72 7.95 -21.95
N SER A 111 12.61 6.97 -22.15
CA SER A 111 13.06 6.04 -21.11
C SER A 111 14.27 6.62 -20.37
N CYS A 112 14.17 6.74 -19.05
CA CYS A 112 15.30 7.09 -18.20
C CYS A 112 16.02 5.80 -17.74
N PRO A 113 17.32 5.61 -17.99
CA PRO A 113 18.05 4.47 -17.46
C PRO A 113 18.03 4.50 -15.93
N LEU A 114 17.80 3.35 -15.29
CA LEU A 114 17.76 3.24 -13.83
C LEU A 114 19.18 3.41 -13.27
N SER A 115 19.45 4.56 -12.67
CA SER A 115 20.64 4.84 -11.88
C SER A 115 20.22 5.43 -10.54
N VAL A 116 21.09 5.35 -9.52
CA VAL A 116 20.85 5.94 -8.20
C VAL A 116 20.54 7.44 -8.34
N TYR A 117 21.28 8.12 -9.22
CA TYR A 117 21.08 9.53 -9.55
C TYR A 117 19.71 9.80 -10.19
N ASN A 118 19.32 9.04 -11.21
CA ASN A 118 18.06 9.22 -11.92
C ASN A 118 16.85 8.87 -11.05
N TYR A 119 16.98 7.84 -10.21
CA TYR A 119 15.96 7.48 -9.22
C TYR A 119 15.77 8.59 -8.18
N ALA A 120 16.86 9.14 -7.65
CA ALA A 120 16.79 10.24 -6.70
C ALA A 120 16.17 11.50 -7.33
N LEU A 121 16.48 11.82 -8.60
CA LEU A 121 15.83 12.92 -9.33
C LEU A 121 14.31 12.68 -9.47
N LEU A 122 13.90 11.44 -9.77
CA LEU A 122 12.50 11.06 -9.94
C LEU A 122 11.69 11.15 -8.64
N VAL A 123 12.28 10.80 -7.50
CA VAL A 123 11.60 10.86 -6.19
C VAL A 123 11.40 12.30 -5.72
N ASN A 124 12.35 13.19 -6.04
CA ASN A 124 12.30 14.58 -5.61
C ASN A 124 11.54 15.50 -6.58
N SER A 125 11.12 15.01 -7.75
CA SER A 125 10.30 15.76 -8.71
C SER A 125 8.80 15.46 -8.54
N ASP A 126 7.97 16.49 -8.61
CA ASP A 126 6.54 16.38 -8.31
C ASP A 126 5.80 15.50 -9.36
N LEU A 127 5.29 14.34 -8.93
CA LEU A 127 4.64 13.31 -9.77
C LEU A 127 3.44 13.83 -10.59
N ARG A 128 2.88 14.98 -10.22
CA ARG A 128 1.76 15.62 -10.93
C ARG A 128 2.18 16.19 -12.30
N ILE A 129 3.39 16.72 -12.43
CA ILE A 129 3.90 17.33 -13.67
C ILE A 129 4.32 16.24 -14.66
N MET A 130 4.89 15.13 -14.17
CA MET A 130 5.19 13.92 -14.96
C MET A 130 3.98 13.39 -15.73
N ASN A 131 2.80 13.38 -15.10
CA ASN A 131 1.57 12.98 -15.79
C ASN A 131 1.19 13.94 -16.93
N LYS A 132 1.56 15.21 -16.84
CA LYS A 132 1.30 16.24 -17.86
C LYS A 132 2.29 16.14 -19.05
N LEU A 133 3.55 15.81 -18.79
CA LEU A 133 4.59 15.61 -19.81
C LEU A 133 4.43 14.28 -20.56
N ILE A 134 4.17 13.18 -19.85
CA ILE A 134 3.94 11.85 -20.44
C ILE A 134 2.64 11.82 -21.27
N SER A 135 1.66 12.66 -20.92
CA SER A 135 0.38 12.76 -21.63
C SER A 135 0.50 13.36 -23.04
N LYS A 136 1.59 14.03 -23.38
CA LYS A 136 1.74 14.68 -24.69
C LYS A 136 2.24 13.77 -25.81
N GLN A 137 2.74 12.56 -25.53
CA GLN A 137 3.32 11.70 -26.57
C GLN A 137 2.74 10.29 -26.69
N ASN A 138 2.12 9.69 -25.67
CA ASN A 138 1.77 8.25 -25.72
C ASN A 138 0.42 7.88 -25.09
N GLY A 139 -0.69 8.33 -25.69
CA GLY A 139 -2.04 7.94 -25.27
C GLY A 139 -2.32 6.43 -25.37
N ASN A 140 -1.82 5.77 -26.42
CA ASN A 140 -2.14 4.38 -26.74
C ASN A 140 -1.28 3.35 -25.97
N GLN A 141 0.03 3.58 -25.81
CA GLN A 141 0.90 2.63 -25.08
C GLN A 141 0.59 2.55 -23.58
N LYS A 142 0.16 3.66 -22.96
CA LYS A 142 -0.20 3.71 -21.53
C LYS A 142 -1.49 2.93 -21.22
N GLN A 143 -2.44 2.89 -22.16
CA GLN A 143 -3.64 2.05 -22.04
C GLN A 143 -3.29 0.55 -22.16
N ILE A 144 -2.41 0.18 -23.10
CA ILE A 144 -2.00 -1.22 -23.30
C ILE A 144 -1.25 -1.75 -22.06
N ALA A 145 -0.30 -0.99 -21.51
CA ALA A 145 0.42 -1.39 -20.30
C ALA A 145 -0.49 -1.49 -19.06
N ARG A 146 -1.45 -0.57 -18.91
CA ARG A 146 -2.46 -0.64 -17.84
C ARG A 146 -3.38 -1.85 -17.99
N LYS A 147 -3.79 -2.17 -19.23
CA LYS A 147 -4.62 -3.33 -19.53
C LYS A 147 -3.88 -4.64 -19.21
N ALA A 148 -2.63 -4.77 -19.65
CA ALA A 148 -1.80 -5.94 -19.36
C ALA A 148 -1.54 -6.12 -17.85
N SER A 149 -1.29 -5.03 -17.12
CA SER A 149 -1.14 -5.10 -15.65
C SER A 149 -2.44 -5.52 -14.96
N ARG A 150 -3.60 -5.05 -15.45
CA ARG A 150 -4.92 -5.43 -14.90
C ARG A 150 -5.24 -6.90 -15.22
N GLU A 151 -4.91 -7.39 -16.41
CA GLU A 151 -5.05 -8.81 -16.77
C GLU A 151 -4.19 -9.71 -15.87
N LEU A 152 -2.92 -9.35 -15.63
CA LEU A 152 -2.05 -10.07 -14.70
C LEU A 152 -2.60 -10.06 -13.26
N PHE A 153 -3.18 -8.94 -12.83
CA PHE A 153 -3.85 -8.85 -11.53
C PHE A 153 -5.05 -9.80 -11.47
N VAL A 154 -5.94 -9.75 -12.47
CA VAL A 154 -7.10 -10.63 -12.57
C VAL A 154 -6.68 -12.11 -12.54
N GLN A 155 -5.66 -12.46 -13.31
CA GLN A 155 -5.13 -13.82 -13.34
C GLN A 155 -4.52 -14.25 -11.99
N LYS A 156 -3.86 -13.34 -11.29
CA LYS A 156 -3.24 -13.61 -9.98
C LYS A 156 -4.27 -13.90 -8.88
N PHE A 157 -5.36 -13.14 -8.86
CA PHE A 157 -6.32 -13.18 -7.76
C PHE A 157 -7.52 -14.10 -8.02
N SER A 158 -7.84 -14.38 -9.28
CA SER A 158 -8.96 -15.26 -9.63
C SER A 158 -8.77 -16.73 -9.23
N CYS A 159 -9.89 -17.44 -9.09
CA CYS A 159 -9.90 -18.87 -8.84
C CYS A 159 -9.31 -19.62 -10.05
N LYS A 160 -8.30 -20.45 -9.81
CA LYS A 160 -7.60 -21.24 -10.85
C LYS A 160 -8.32 -22.54 -11.23
N ALA A 161 -9.25 -22.98 -10.39
CA ALA A 161 -10.03 -24.21 -10.53
C ALA A 161 -11.52 -23.89 -10.35
N PRO A 162 -12.43 -24.71 -10.93
CA PRO A 162 -13.86 -24.54 -10.72
C PRO A 162 -14.17 -24.54 -9.22
N VAL A 163 -15.03 -23.61 -8.81
CA VAL A 163 -15.42 -23.49 -7.40
C VAL A 163 -16.50 -24.53 -7.09
N TYR A 164 -17.59 -24.50 -7.85
CA TYR A 164 -18.68 -25.46 -7.72
C TYR A 164 -18.38 -26.71 -8.53
N HIS A 165 -18.22 -27.83 -7.83
CA HIS A 165 -18.03 -29.15 -8.45
C HIS A 165 -19.36 -29.87 -8.71
N ASN A 166 -20.43 -29.39 -8.07
CA ASN A 166 -21.78 -29.96 -8.16
C ASN A 166 -21.81 -31.48 -7.90
N CYS A 167 -21.07 -31.94 -6.90
CA CYS A 167 -21.17 -33.31 -6.41
C CYS A 167 -22.50 -33.50 -5.66
N ARG A 168 -23.17 -34.64 -5.85
CA ARG A 168 -24.52 -34.88 -5.32
C ARG A 168 -24.45 -35.59 -3.96
N ILE A 169 -25.24 -35.16 -2.99
CA ILE A 169 -25.43 -35.87 -1.72
C ILE A 169 -26.88 -36.33 -1.63
N TYR A 170 -27.07 -37.63 -1.46
CA TYR A 170 -28.36 -38.26 -1.23
C TYR A 170 -28.54 -38.66 0.25
N ALA A 171 -29.78 -38.67 0.71
CA ALA A 171 -30.17 -39.35 1.94
C ALA A 171 -30.17 -40.87 1.74
N ASN A 172 -30.24 -41.62 2.85
CA ASN A 172 -30.34 -43.08 2.89
C ASN A 172 -31.55 -43.65 2.11
N ASP A 173 -32.60 -42.85 1.90
CA ASP A 173 -33.80 -43.17 1.13
C ASP A 173 -33.67 -42.85 -0.37
N GLY A 174 -32.53 -42.33 -0.81
CA GLY A 174 -32.25 -41.96 -2.20
C GLY A 174 -32.66 -40.55 -2.60
N ARG A 175 -33.24 -39.74 -1.70
CA ARG A 175 -33.63 -38.35 -2.02
C ARG A 175 -32.43 -37.41 -2.09
N LEU A 176 -32.42 -36.48 -3.04
CA LEU A 176 -31.33 -35.50 -3.18
C LEU A 176 -31.41 -34.45 -2.09
N LEU A 177 -30.33 -34.33 -1.30
CA LEU A 177 -30.24 -33.33 -0.24
C LEU A 177 -29.61 -32.03 -0.77
N CYS A 178 -28.46 -32.11 -1.42
CA CYS A 178 -27.80 -30.92 -1.93
C CYS A 178 -26.67 -31.22 -2.93
N TYR A 179 -26.28 -30.17 -3.64
CA TYR A 179 -25.01 -30.10 -4.36
C TYR A 179 -23.88 -29.57 -3.47
N CYS A 180 -22.70 -30.17 -3.56
CA CYS A 180 -21.54 -29.82 -2.76
C CYS A 180 -20.22 -29.85 -3.54
N ASP A 181 -19.16 -29.38 -2.88
CA ASP A 181 -17.79 -29.44 -3.39
C ASP A 181 -17.17 -30.80 -3.11
N ARG A 182 -16.23 -31.21 -3.98
CA ARG A 182 -15.52 -32.48 -3.88
C ARG A 182 -14.85 -32.71 -2.52
N ARG A 183 -14.26 -31.66 -1.92
CA ARG A 183 -13.64 -31.74 -0.59
C ARG A 183 -14.63 -32.13 0.51
N LYS A 184 -15.89 -31.68 0.41
CA LYS A 184 -16.94 -32.03 1.37
C LYS A 184 -17.37 -33.48 1.18
N LEU A 185 -17.54 -33.90 -0.08
CA LEU A 185 -17.84 -35.29 -0.43
C LEU A 185 -16.75 -36.23 0.12
N GLU A 186 -15.49 -35.92 -0.14
CA GLU A 186 -14.34 -36.68 0.38
C GLU A 186 -14.33 -36.73 1.91
N TRP A 187 -14.64 -35.63 2.59
CA TRP A 187 -14.72 -35.60 4.06
C TRP A 187 -15.73 -36.62 4.62
N TYR A 188 -16.90 -36.79 3.97
CA TYR A 188 -17.89 -37.78 4.39
C TYR A 188 -17.41 -39.22 4.13
N LEU A 189 -16.77 -39.47 2.98
CA LEU A 189 -16.23 -40.78 2.64
C LEU A 189 -15.11 -41.22 3.59
N HIS A 190 -14.13 -40.35 3.85
CA HIS A 190 -12.99 -40.67 4.73
C HIS A 190 -13.42 -40.97 6.17
N ARG A 191 -14.56 -40.43 6.61
CA ARG A 191 -15.12 -40.67 7.94
C ARG A 191 -16.11 -41.83 8.00
N ASN A 192 -16.29 -42.57 6.90
CA ASN A 192 -17.27 -43.65 6.79
C ASN A 192 -18.70 -43.21 7.14
N LEU A 193 -19.04 -41.95 6.84
CA LEU A 193 -20.37 -41.38 7.07
C LEU A 193 -21.28 -41.49 5.84
N ALA A 194 -20.71 -41.85 4.69
CA ALA A 194 -21.41 -41.98 3.42
C ALA A 194 -20.79 -43.10 2.58
N LYS A 195 -21.58 -43.62 1.63
CA LYS A 195 -21.12 -44.53 0.58
C LYS A 195 -21.12 -43.81 -0.76
N LEU A 196 -20.16 -44.14 -1.60
CA LEU A 196 -20.13 -43.70 -3.00
C LEU A 196 -21.23 -44.41 -3.78
N VAL A 197 -22.01 -43.66 -4.55
CA VAL A 197 -23.13 -44.15 -5.37
C VAL A 197 -22.79 -44.05 -6.85
N ASP A 198 -22.11 -42.98 -7.24
CA ASP A 198 -21.77 -42.66 -8.63
C ASP A 198 -20.42 -41.94 -8.64
N ASP A 199 -19.63 -42.15 -9.69
CA ASP A 199 -18.30 -41.58 -9.86
C ASP A 199 -18.32 -40.33 -10.76
N ASN A 200 -19.29 -40.18 -11.69
CA ASN A 200 -19.29 -39.08 -12.66
C ASN A 200 -20.71 -38.60 -13.08
N PRO A 201 -21.21 -37.46 -12.57
CA PRO A 201 -20.63 -36.61 -11.53
C PRO A 201 -20.74 -37.25 -10.15
N SER A 202 -19.65 -37.22 -9.38
CA SER A 202 -19.50 -37.94 -8.12
C SER A 202 -20.65 -37.70 -7.17
N ALA A 203 -21.22 -38.78 -6.65
CA ALA A 203 -22.36 -38.76 -5.76
C ALA A 203 -22.17 -39.70 -4.58
N ILE A 204 -22.60 -39.23 -3.40
CA ILE A 204 -22.57 -40.02 -2.17
C ILE A 204 -23.96 -40.13 -1.55
N MET A 205 -24.19 -41.22 -0.84
CA MET A 205 -25.37 -41.45 -0.02
C MET A 205 -24.97 -41.51 1.45
N LEU A 206 -25.61 -40.68 2.27
CA LEU A 206 -25.38 -40.66 3.72
C LEU A 206 -25.86 -41.97 4.36
N LEU A 207 -25.13 -42.44 5.37
CA LEU A 207 -25.47 -43.65 6.13
C LEU A 207 -26.35 -43.37 7.36
N PHE A 208 -26.74 -42.12 7.56
CA PHE A 208 -27.53 -41.65 8.70
C PHE A 208 -28.61 -40.67 8.24
N GLU A 209 -29.61 -40.47 9.08
CA GLU A 209 -30.70 -39.54 8.81
C GLU A 209 -30.26 -38.09 9.03
N PRO A 210 -30.30 -37.22 8.01
CA PRO A 210 -29.96 -35.81 8.18
C PRO A 210 -30.97 -35.09 9.07
N LYS A 211 -30.53 -34.05 9.78
CA LYS A 211 -31.39 -33.27 10.69
C LYS A 211 -32.42 -32.39 9.97
N GLY A 212 -32.29 -32.19 8.67
CA GLY A 212 -33.20 -31.38 7.86
C GLY A 212 -33.11 -31.79 6.40
N ARG A 213 -34.25 -31.77 5.72
CA ARG A 213 -34.37 -32.09 4.30
C ARG A 213 -34.82 -30.83 3.53
N PRO A 214 -34.41 -30.66 2.27
CA PRO A 214 -34.80 -29.49 1.47
C PRO A 214 -36.32 -29.34 1.32
N GLU A 215 -37.04 -30.47 1.25
CA GLU A 215 -38.50 -30.54 1.13
C GLU A 215 -39.22 -30.01 2.37
N ASP A 216 -38.62 -30.14 3.56
CA ASP A 216 -39.23 -29.70 4.81
C ASP A 216 -39.12 -28.17 5.01
N GLU A 217 -38.23 -27.53 4.25
CA GLU A 217 -37.87 -26.11 4.39
C GLU A 217 -38.18 -25.26 3.13
N ASP A 218 -38.88 -25.82 2.12
CA ASP A 218 -39.14 -25.20 0.81
C ASP A 218 -37.87 -24.55 0.20
N ASN A 219 -36.73 -25.24 0.31
CA ASN A 219 -35.41 -24.66 0.10
C ASN A 219 -34.74 -25.15 -1.19
N ASP A 220 -35.37 -24.84 -2.33
CA ASP A 220 -34.93 -25.25 -3.67
C ASP A 220 -33.49 -24.83 -4.02
N PHE A 221 -32.97 -23.80 -3.36
CA PHE A 221 -31.62 -23.27 -3.61
C PHE A 221 -30.52 -24.35 -3.47
N TYR A 222 -30.70 -25.31 -2.57
CA TYR A 222 -29.67 -26.31 -2.26
C TYR A 222 -29.68 -27.52 -3.19
N ILE A 223 -30.84 -27.79 -3.80
CA ILE A 223 -31.05 -28.85 -4.79
C ILE A 223 -30.85 -28.37 -6.24
N GLN A 224 -30.40 -27.12 -6.43
CA GLN A 224 -30.02 -26.61 -7.73
C GLN A 224 -28.51 -26.67 -7.96
N SER A 225 -28.14 -27.18 -9.14
CA SER A 225 -26.76 -27.12 -9.62
C SER A 225 -26.31 -25.68 -9.84
N LYS A 226 -25.06 -25.37 -9.52
CA LYS A 226 -24.52 -24.02 -9.55
C LYS A 226 -23.55 -23.85 -10.71
N LYS A 227 -23.71 -22.76 -11.46
CA LYS A 227 -22.79 -22.40 -12.55
C LYS A 227 -21.60 -21.62 -11.98
N ASN A 228 -20.41 -21.90 -12.50
CA ASN A 228 -19.19 -21.19 -12.14
C ASN A 228 -19.06 -19.90 -12.97
N ILE A 229 -19.92 -18.93 -12.68
CA ILE A 229 -19.97 -17.64 -13.37
C ILE A 229 -20.12 -16.50 -12.37
N CYS A 230 -19.73 -15.30 -12.76
CA CYS A 230 -20.02 -14.08 -12.02
C CYS A 230 -21.53 -13.85 -11.94
N VAL A 231 -22.09 -13.70 -10.73
CA VAL A 231 -23.53 -13.43 -10.57
C VAL A 231 -23.92 -12.00 -10.93
N GLY A 232 -22.95 -11.08 -11.03
CA GLY A 232 -23.19 -9.68 -11.39
C GLY A 232 -23.28 -9.45 -12.90
N CYS A 233 -22.34 -10.00 -13.67
CA CYS A 233 -22.25 -9.77 -15.11
C CYS A 233 -22.30 -11.04 -15.99
N GLY A 234 -22.34 -12.23 -15.40
CA GLY A 234 -22.35 -13.50 -16.14
C GLY A 234 -20.99 -13.99 -16.65
N GLU A 235 -19.90 -13.27 -16.36
CA GLU A 235 -18.54 -13.64 -16.78
C GLU A 235 -18.15 -15.04 -16.29
N GLY A 236 -17.74 -15.90 -17.22
CA GLY A 236 -17.36 -17.30 -16.95
C GLY A 236 -15.88 -17.51 -16.65
N SER A 237 -15.06 -16.46 -16.83
CA SER A 237 -13.63 -16.50 -16.57
C SER A 237 -13.25 -15.67 -15.33
N HIS A 238 -12.24 -16.12 -14.60
CA HIS A 238 -11.57 -15.33 -13.55
C HIS A 238 -12.45 -14.72 -12.44
N TYR A 239 -13.22 -15.55 -11.74
CA TYR A 239 -14.07 -15.14 -10.61
C TYR A 239 -13.44 -15.41 -9.23
N LEU A 240 -13.95 -14.71 -8.23
CA LEU A 240 -13.58 -14.73 -6.81
C LEU A 240 -14.79 -15.12 -5.96
N ARG A 241 -14.54 -15.77 -4.83
CA ARG A 241 -15.59 -15.97 -3.81
C ARG A 241 -15.80 -14.67 -3.05
N TYR A 242 -16.99 -14.09 -3.18
CA TYR A 242 -17.41 -12.91 -2.45
C TYR A 242 -18.38 -13.30 -1.33
N ARG A 243 -18.13 -12.78 -0.13
CA ARG A 243 -19.03 -12.96 1.02
C ARG A 243 -19.99 -11.78 1.07
N ILE A 244 -21.29 -12.06 0.91
CA ILE A 244 -22.33 -11.03 0.97
C ILE A 244 -22.32 -10.35 2.34
N ILE A 245 -22.22 -11.15 3.41
CA ILE A 245 -22.18 -10.66 4.79
C ILE A 245 -20.72 -10.45 5.21
N PRO A 246 -20.30 -9.22 5.54
CA PRO A 246 -18.95 -8.95 6.01
C PRO A 246 -18.63 -9.72 7.29
N SER A 247 -17.39 -10.21 7.40
CA SER A 247 -16.93 -11.01 8.56
C SER A 247 -17.11 -10.29 9.90
N CYS A 248 -16.98 -8.95 9.91
CA CYS A 248 -17.16 -8.13 11.10
C CYS A 248 -18.58 -8.19 11.68
N TYR A 249 -19.61 -8.43 10.87
CA TYR A 249 -20.96 -8.66 11.38
C TYR A 249 -21.21 -10.14 11.61
N ARG A 250 -20.74 -11.00 10.70
CA ARG A 250 -20.96 -12.44 10.78
C ARG A 250 -20.48 -13.03 12.09
N MET A 251 -19.39 -12.50 12.68
CA MET A 251 -18.90 -12.98 13.97
C MET A 251 -19.94 -12.86 15.11
N HIS A 252 -20.81 -11.84 15.05
CA HIS A 252 -21.86 -11.59 16.03
C HIS A 252 -23.18 -12.32 15.75
N PHE A 253 -23.29 -13.04 14.63
CA PHE A 253 -24.53 -13.77 14.31
C PHE A 253 -24.72 -14.97 15.25
N PRO A 254 -25.96 -15.32 15.62
CA PRO A 254 -26.26 -16.57 16.30
C PRO A 254 -25.92 -17.78 15.41
N GLU A 255 -25.68 -18.94 16.03
CA GLU A 255 -25.16 -20.12 15.33
C GLU A 255 -26.10 -20.63 14.21
N HIS A 256 -27.42 -20.57 14.43
CA HIS A 256 -28.41 -20.97 13.42
C HIS A 256 -28.38 -20.11 12.15
N LEU A 257 -27.83 -18.88 12.22
CA LEU A 257 -27.58 -18.02 11.04
C LEU A 257 -26.19 -18.22 10.43
N LYS A 258 -25.29 -18.97 11.09
CA LYS A 258 -23.94 -19.26 10.59
C LYS A 258 -23.86 -20.60 9.87
N SER A 259 -24.62 -21.59 10.32
CA SER A 259 -24.58 -22.96 9.81
C SER A 259 -25.33 -23.13 8.48
N HIS A 260 -24.81 -23.94 7.56
CA HIS A 260 -25.49 -24.34 6.31
C HIS A 260 -25.85 -23.21 5.32
N ARG A 261 -25.21 -22.03 5.40
CA ARG A 261 -25.49 -20.88 4.53
C ARG A 261 -24.49 -20.74 3.37
N SER A 262 -24.56 -21.64 2.40
CA SER A 262 -23.76 -21.50 1.16
C SER A 262 -24.25 -20.37 0.25
N HIS A 263 -25.50 -19.91 0.40
CA HIS A 263 -26.05 -18.77 -0.35
C HIS A 263 -25.40 -17.43 -0.02
N ASP A 264 -24.80 -17.28 1.17
CA ASP A 264 -24.07 -16.06 1.57
C ASP A 264 -22.75 -15.86 0.80
N ILE A 265 -22.33 -16.85 0.02
CA ILE A 265 -21.07 -16.86 -0.71
C ILE A 265 -21.36 -17.01 -2.20
N VAL A 266 -21.13 -15.93 -2.93
CA VAL A 266 -21.36 -15.85 -4.38
C VAL A 266 -20.05 -15.71 -5.15
N LEU A 267 -20.10 -15.92 -6.46
CA LEU A 267 -18.97 -15.71 -7.35
C LEU A 267 -19.09 -14.36 -8.04
N LEU A 268 -18.04 -13.54 -7.98
CA LEU A 268 -17.94 -12.27 -8.70
C LEU A 268 -16.64 -12.20 -9.50
N CYS A 269 -16.66 -11.62 -10.70
CA CYS A 269 -15.41 -11.22 -11.37
C CYS A 269 -14.75 -10.06 -10.60
N VAL A 270 -13.52 -9.72 -10.96
CA VAL A 270 -12.77 -8.65 -10.28
C VAL A 270 -13.50 -7.31 -10.34
N ASP A 271 -14.07 -6.95 -11.49
CA ASP A 271 -14.76 -5.66 -11.65
C ASP A 271 -16.04 -5.60 -10.81
N CYS A 272 -16.87 -6.65 -10.85
CA CYS A 272 -18.07 -6.74 -10.02
C CYS A 272 -17.72 -6.79 -8.53
N HIS A 273 -16.60 -7.43 -8.18
CA HIS A 273 -16.11 -7.47 -6.81
C HIS A 273 -15.72 -6.07 -6.31
N GLU A 274 -15.02 -5.26 -7.11
CA GLU A 274 -14.70 -3.87 -6.77
C GLU A 274 -15.96 -3.04 -6.52
N ILE A 275 -16.97 -3.16 -7.40
CA ILE A 275 -18.25 -2.46 -7.28
C ILE A 275 -19.00 -2.90 -6.01
N ALA A 276 -19.15 -4.21 -5.82
CA ALA A 276 -19.84 -4.78 -4.67
C ALA A 276 -19.14 -4.41 -3.35
N HIS A 277 -17.80 -4.43 -3.33
CA HIS A 277 -17.03 -4.02 -2.16
C HIS A 277 -17.22 -2.54 -1.84
N ALA A 278 -17.16 -1.65 -2.84
CA ALA A 278 -17.38 -0.22 -2.63
C ALA A 278 -18.81 0.07 -2.11
N ALA A 279 -19.82 -0.60 -2.67
CA ALA A 279 -21.20 -0.49 -2.18
C ALA A 279 -21.34 -1.02 -0.75
N ALA A 280 -20.71 -2.16 -0.43
CA ALA A 280 -20.70 -2.72 0.92
C ALA A 280 -20.03 -1.77 1.93
N GLU A 281 -18.88 -1.17 1.61
CA GLU A 281 -18.23 -0.18 2.48
C GLU A 281 -19.12 1.05 2.72
N LYS A 282 -19.82 1.53 1.68
CA LYS A 282 -20.78 2.63 1.82
C LYS A 282 -21.91 2.26 2.78
N TYR A 283 -22.48 1.07 2.63
CA TYR A 283 -23.56 0.60 3.48
C TYR A 283 -23.10 0.37 4.93
N LYS A 284 -21.88 -0.14 5.14
CA LYS A 284 -21.27 -0.25 6.47
C LYS A 284 -21.15 1.10 7.17
N ARG A 285 -20.74 2.16 6.44
CA ARG A 285 -20.68 3.53 6.98
C ARG A 285 -22.04 4.05 7.37
N GLN A 286 -23.07 3.74 6.57
CA GLN A 286 -24.45 4.11 6.89
C GLN A 286 -24.93 3.42 8.17
N ILE A 287 -24.82 2.09 8.26
CA ILE A 287 -25.21 1.34 9.47
C ILE A 287 -24.46 1.87 10.71
N ALA A 288 -23.16 2.15 10.57
CA ALA A 288 -22.38 2.73 11.65
C ALA A 288 -22.90 4.08 12.12
N ALA A 289 -23.34 4.94 11.20
CA ALA A 289 -23.95 6.22 11.53
C ALA A 289 -25.32 6.03 12.19
N ASP A 290 -26.18 5.19 11.61
CA ASP A 290 -27.56 4.96 12.07
C ASP A 290 -27.60 4.39 13.51
N PHE A 291 -26.66 3.52 13.86
CA PHE A 291 -26.58 2.88 15.18
C PHE A 291 -25.51 3.50 16.10
N GLY A 292 -24.82 4.57 15.67
CA GLY A 292 -23.77 5.23 16.47
C GLY A 292 -22.56 4.35 16.77
N VAL A 293 -22.27 3.34 15.93
CA VAL A 293 -21.17 2.38 16.14
C VAL A 293 -19.93 2.82 15.35
N PRO A 294 -18.77 3.06 15.99
CA PRO A 294 -17.57 3.48 15.28
C PRO A 294 -16.99 2.33 14.43
N LEU A 295 -16.85 2.54 13.11
CA LEU A 295 -16.20 1.57 12.21
C LEU A 295 -14.69 1.43 12.43
N PHE A 296 -14.07 2.51 12.90
CA PHE A 296 -12.65 2.55 13.20
C PHE A 296 -12.51 2.72 14.70
N VAL A 297 -11.78 1.79 15.32
CA VAL A 297 -11.40 1.95 16.72
C VAL A 297 -10.53 3.21 16.80
N ARG A 298 -10.93 4.18 17.62
CA ARG A 298 -10.17 5.42 17.82
C ARG A 298 -8.73 5.06 18.22
N LYS A 299 -7.76 5.82 17.73
CA LYS A 299 -6.37 5.70 18.20
C LYS A 299 -6.36 5.90 19.72
N VAL A 300 -5.60 5.06 20.42
CA VAL A 300 -5.42 5.23 21.86
C VAL A 300 -4.46 6.40 22.05
N VAL A 301 -4.96 7.45 22.69
CA VAL A 301 -4.19 8.63 23.13
C VAL A 301 -3.86 8.48 24.60
N ASP A 302 -2.72 9.04 25.01
CA ASP A 302 -2.23 8.98 26.38
C ASP A 302 -3.20 9.72 27.32
N SER A 303 -3.52 9.11 28.47
CA SER A 303 -4.57 9.58 29.39
C SER A 303 -4.29 11.00 29.96
N ASN A 304 -3.06 11.50 29.83
CA ASN A 304 -2.67 12.84 30.23
C ASN A 304 -3.21 13.97 29.32
N GLU A 305 -3.74 13.67 28.12
CA GLU A 305 -4.37 14.66 27.23
C GLU A 305 -5.91 14.67 27.30
N SER A 306 -6.51 13.82 28.14
CA SER A 306 -7.97 13.58 28.17
C SER A 306 -8.82 14.73 28.73
N LEU A 307 -8.23 15.81 29.24
CA LEU A 307 -8.97 16.93 29.84
C LEU A 307 -9.34 18.07 28.87
N ILE A 308 -8.98 18.02 27.59
CA ILE A 308 -9.31 19.10 26.66
C ILE A 308 -10.02 18.56 25.41
N LYS A 309 -11.34 18.81 25.40
CA LYS A 309 -12.32 18.83 24.28
C LYS A 309 -13.28 17.65 24.19
N THR A 310 -14.36 17.79 24.95
CA THR A 310 -15.71 17.36 24.56
C THR A 310 -16.30 18.46 23.65
N GLU A 311 -16.57 18.13 22.39
CA GLU A 311 -17.76 18.49 21.57
C GLU A 311 -17.47 18.25 20.07
N PRO A 312 -18.48 17.87 19.27
CA PRO A 312 -18.30 17.35 17.92
C PRO A 312 -18.52 18.45 16.87
N SER A 313 -17.50 18.84 16.11
CA SER A 313 -17.73 19.56 14.86
C SER A 313 -16.60 19.43 13.84
N SER A 314 -17.04 19.16 12.61
CA SER A 314 -16.51 19.61 11.31
C SER A 314 -15.00 19.52 11.01
N SER A 315 -14.69 18.60 10.10
CA SER A 315 -13.85 18.82 8.90
C SER A 315 -12.65 19.78 9.02
N VAL A 316 -11.49 19.25 9.41
CA VAL A 316 -10.17 19.78 8.99
C VAL A 316 -9.25 18.58 8.69
N PRO A 317 -8.69 18.45 7.47
CA PRO A 317 -7.90 17.29 7.08
C PRO A 317 -6.38 17.54 7.25
N ASN A 318 -5.92 18.05 8.39
CA ASN A 318 -4.49 18.19 8.71
C ASN A 318 -4.26 18.48 10.21
N ALA A 319 -4.64 17.54 11.08
CA ALA A 319 -4.08 17.47 12.42
C ALA A 319 -3.35 16.13 12.53
N GLU A 320 -2.06 16.15 12.87
CA GLU A 320 -1.32 14.95 13.22
C GLU A 320 -1.98 14.31 14.44
N VAL A 321 -2.87 13.34 14.20
CA VAL A 321 -3.58 12.66 15.27
C VAL A 321 -2.57 11.75 15.98
N SER A 322 -1.99 12.28 17.06
CA SER A 322 -1.21 11.54 18.06
C SER A 322 -2.00 10.32 18.54
N GLY A 323 -1.32 9.19 18.73
CA GLY A 323 -1.92 7.94 19.23
C GLY A 323 -1.57 6.70 18.41
N VAL A 324 -1.55 5.55 19.11
CA VAL A 324 -1.19 4.24 18.53
C VAL A 324 -2.46 3.51 18.08
N SER A 325 -2.39 2.83 16.93
CA SER A 325 -3.55 2.06 16.44
C SER A 325 -3.76 0.79 17.27
N PRO A 326 -5.00 0.39 17.56
CA PRO A 326 -5.30 -0.85 18.31
C PRO A 326 -4.75 -2.12 17.64
N LEU A 327 -4.59 -2.11 16.31
CA LEU A 327 -3.96 -3.22 15.58
C LEU A 327 -2.46 -3.31 15.89
N GLN A 328 -1.75 -2.17 15.92
CA GLN A 328 -0.34 -2.13 16.32
C GLN A 328 -0.15 -2.58 17.76
N LEU A 329 -1.03 -2.14 18.68
CA LEU A 329 -1.03 -2.59 20.08
C LEU A 329 -1.23 -4.11 20.18
N ARG A 330 -2.24 -4.65 19.50
CA ARG A 330 -2.49 -6.09 19.47
C ARG A 330 -1.30 -6.87 18.90
N THR A 331 -0.66 -6.34 17.86
CA THR A 331 0.47 -6.99 17.20
C THR A 331 1.70 -6.97 18.12
N ALA A 332 1.96 -5.85 18.79
CA ALA A 332 3.00 -5.71 19.80
C ALA A 332 2.79 -6.68 20.98
N ALA A 333 1.58 -6.72 21.53
CA ALA A 333 1.21 -7.63 22.61
C ALA A 333 1.38 -9.11 22.22
N MET A 334 0.91 -9.50 21.03
CA MET A 334 1.09 -10.86 20.53
C MET A 334 2.55 -11.23 20.29
N ALA A 335 3.38 -10.28 19.83
CA ALA A 335 4.81 -10.49 19.65
C ALA A 335 5.53 -10.67 21.00
N LEU A 336 5.18 -9.88 22.01
CA LEU A 336 5.70 -10.02 23.38
C LEU A 336 5.30 -11.37 23.99
N LEU A 337 4.03 -11.79 23.85
CA LEU A 337 3.55 -13.07 24.39
C LEU A 337 4.23 -14.28 23.76
N ARG A 338 4.46 -14.26 22.45
CA ARG A 338 5.02 -15.42 21.72
C ARG A 338 6.54 -15.46 21.74
N HIS A 339 7.19 -14.30 21.74
CA HIS A 339 8.63 -14.19 21.46
C HIS A 339 9.39 -13.34 22.47
N GLY A 340 8.74 -12.80 23.50
CA GLY A 340 9.34 -11.86 24.44
C GLY A 340 10.62 -12.37 25.10
N GLN A 341 10.68 -13.65 25.46
CA GLN A 341 11.86 -14.28 26.07
C GLN A 341 13.09 -14.35 25.15
N ARG A 342 12.89 -14.34 23.82
CA ARG A 342 13.97 -14.43 22.81
C ARG A 342 14.22 -13.09 22.11
N MET A 343 13.50 -12.05 22.50
CA MET A 343 13.55 -10.75 21.85
C MET A 343 14.72 -9.92 22.37
N PRO A 344 15.42 -9.16 21.52
CA PRO A 344 16.44 -8.22 21.98
C PRO A 344 15.85 -7.22 23.01
N PRO A 345 16.59 -6.85 24.07
CA PRO A 345 16.06 -6.05 25.18
C PRO A 345 15.46 -4.71 24.72
N GLN A 346 16.17 -4.03 23.82
CA GLN A 346 15.73 -2.74 23.25
C GLN A 346 14.37 -2.85 22.55
N ARG A 347 14.19 -3.89 21.72
CA ARG A 347 12.92 -4.13 21.00
C ARG A 347 11.81 -4.57 21.94
N HIS A 348 12.15 -5.33 22.97
CA HIS A 348 11.20 -5.78 23.98
C HIS A 348 10.66 -4.58 24.79
N ASP A 349 11.52 -3.64 25.16
CA ASP A 349 11.14 -2.45 25.92
C ASP A 349 10.36 -1.45 25.06
N GLU A 350 10.71 -1.27 23.78
CA GLU A 350 9.91 -0.51 22.80
C GLU A 350 8.47 -1.04 22.70
N LEU A 351 8.31 -2.35 22.53
CA LEU A 351 6.98 -2.96 22.40
C LEU A 351 6.20 -2.93 23.72
N LYS A 352 6.88 -3.03 24.86
CA LYS A 352 6.27 -2.87 26.19
C LYS A 352 5.78 -1.44 26.42
N GLN A 353 6.60 -0.45 26.10
CA GLN A 353 6.25 0.96 26.25
C GLN A 353 5.07 1.35 25.34
N GLY A 354 5.04 0.82 24.11
CA GLY A 354 3.86 0.93 23.24
C GLY A 354 2.62 0.22 23.78
N SER A 355 2.77 -0.92 24.47
CA SER A 355 1.64 -1.71 25.00
C SER A 355 1.10 -1.21 26.36
N LEU A 356 1.92 -0.51 27.15
CA LEU A 356 1.52 0.11 28.43
C LEU A 356 0.43 1.18 28.28
N LEU A 357 0.23 1.71 27.06
CA LEU A 357 -0.92 2.55 26.70
C LEU A 357 -2.28 1.87 26.92
N MET A 358 -2.35 0.52 27.03
CA MET A 358 -3.59 -0.19 27.35
C MET A 358 -3.87 -0.34 28.86
N ALA A 359 -2.88 -0.13 29.73
CA ALA A 359 -3.03 -0.43 31.16
C ALA A 359 -3.73 0.67 31.98
N TYR A 360 -3.97 1.84 31.37
CA TYR A 360 -4.66 2.99 31.98
C TYR A 360 -6.01 3.31 31.31
N MET A 361 -6.60 2.33 30.62
CA MET A 361 -8.03 2.27 30.29
C MET A 361 -8.71 1.29 31.24
#